data_AF-R5LMM0-F1
#
_entry.id   AF-R5LMM0-F1
#
_cell.length_a   1.000
_cell.length_b   1.000
_cell.length_c   1.000
_cell.angle_alpha   90.00
_cell.angle_beta   90.00
_cell.angle_gamma   90.00
#
_symmetry.space_group_name_H-M   'P 1'
#
loop_
_entity.id
_entity.type
_entity.pdbx_description
1 polymer ?
#
loop_
_entity_poly.entity_id
_entity_poly.type
_entity_poly.pdbx_seq_one_letter_code
_entity_poly.pdbx_strand_id
1 'polypeptide(L)'
;MADTDKNIYSLVLSDDVIDEIDSMARSAGLSRSAMVNQILAEKTRCITPEMRVKQITNAIREAVGGEFYLAQQPSPATVACRTALKYRYKPTLRYSVELFAVARKRTGELKVSVRSQSGQLNDDLTGFFQCWVKLEQKYLADKITHDLMFRIEPGKFVRTLDLPPKEVSDEKLGQAVAAYMEMLDETMKLYFSYLPDAVSGARAAERCYVRLLPEQEFII
;
A
#
# COMPACT_ATOMS: atom_id res chain seq x y z
N MET A 1 -19.30 14.36 8.66
CA MET A 1 -20.25 13.58 7.84
C MET A 1 -19.73 13.61 6.42
N ALA A 2 -19.25 12.47 5.89
CA ALA A 2 -18.68 12.41 4.55
C ALA A 2 -19.79 12.14 3.54
N ASP A 3 -20.14 13.17 2.78
CA ASP A 3 -21.10 13.11 1.69
C ASP A 3 -20.50 12.29 0.54
N THR A 4 -21.13 11.15 0.23
CA THR A 4 -20.79 10.35 -0.93
C THR A 4 -21.84 10.70 -1.97
N ASP A 5 -21.51 11.56 -2.93
CA ASP A 5 -22.43 11.96 -4.02
C ASP A 5 -22.75 10.74 -4.91
N LYS A 6 -23.53 9.80 -4.40
CA LYS A 6 -24.16 8.73 -5.17
C LYS A 6 -25.58 9.19 -5.46
N ASN A 7 -25.74 9.79 -6.64
CA ASN A 7 -27.06 10.17 -7.09
C ASN A 7 -27.84 8.92 -7.50
N ILE A 8 -29.09 8.81 -7.03
CA ILE A 8 -30.01 7.74 -7.39
C ILE A 8 -30.69 8.14 -8.70
N TYR A 9 -30.60 7.27 -9.70
CA TYR A 9 -31.29 7.44 -10.98
C TYR A 9 -32.13 6.20 -11.27
N SER A 10 -33.31 6.39 -11.84
CA SER A 10 -34.14 5.29 -12.34
C SER A 10 -33.77 5.03 -13.81
N LEU A 11 -33.44 3.78 -14.13
CA LEU A 11 -33.14 3.32 -15.49
C LEU A 11 -34.20 2.31 -15.91
N VAL A 12 -34.72 2.45 -17.12
CA VAL A 12 -35.60 1.45 -17.74
C VAL A 12 -34.73 0.58 -18.64
N LEU A 13 -34.64 -0.70 -18.30
CA LEU A 13 -33.87 -1.73 -19.03
C LEU A 13 -34.82 -2.89 -19.37
N SER A 14 -34.54 -3.64 -20.43
CA SER A 14 -35.29 -4.86 -20.72
C SER A 14 -34.93 -5.98 -19.74
N ASP A 15 -35.86 -6.91 -19.53
CA ASP A 15 -35.68 -8.03 -18.59
C ASP A 15 -34.42 -8.85 -18.92
N ASP A 16 -34.18 -9.16 -20.20
CA ASP A 16 -32.98 -9.87 -20.66
C ASP A 16 -31.67 -9.17 -20.25
N VAL A 17 -31.66 -7.83 -20.27
CA VAL A 17 -30.47 -7.04 -19.88
C VAL A 17 -30.27 -7.06 -18.37
N ILE A 18 -31.37 -7.04 -17.60
CA ILE A 18 -31.31 -7.15 -16.13
C ILE A 18 -30.75 -8.51 -15.74
N ASP A 19 -31.20 -9.58 -16.37
CA ASP A 19 -30.76 -10.95 -16.09
C ASP A 19 -29.26 -11.15 -16.37
N GLU A 20 -28.78 -10.62 -17.50
CA GLU A 20 -27.36 -10.68 -17.85
C GLU A 20 -26.51 -9.87 -16.87
N ILE A 21 -26.94 -8.65 -16.50
CA ILE A 21 -26.25 -7.83 -15.50
C ILE A 21 -26.20 -8.54 -14.14
N ASP A 22 -27.28 -9.21 -13.73
CA ASP A 22 -27.33 -9.96 -12.47
C ASP A 22 -26.45 -11.22 -12.50
N SER A 23 -26.35 -11.87 -13.65
CA SER A 23 -25.41 -12.96 -13.87
C SER A 23 -23.97 -12.46 -13.70
N MET A 24 -23.60 -11.40 -14.42
CA MET A 24 -22.28 -10.77 -14.33
C MET A 24 -21.96 -10.32 -12.90
N ALA A 25 -22.90 -9.64 -12.22
CA ALA A 25 -22.74 -9.15 -10.86
C ALA A 25 -22.44 -10.30 -9.88
N ARG A 26 -23.19 -11.41 -9.99
CA ARG A 26 -22.96 -12.62 -9.17
C ARG A 26 -21.58 -13.23 -9.44
N SER A 27 -21.19 -13.39 -10.70
CA SER A 27 -19.88 -13.94 -11.07
C SER A 27 -18.72 -13.08 -10.57
N ALA A 28 -18.90 -11.77 -10.50
CA ALA A 28 -17.89 -10.82 -10.01
C ALA A 28 -17.96 -10.54 -8.49
N GLY A 29 -18.96 -11.07 -7.78
CA GLY A 29 -19.17 -10.77 -6.36
C GLY A 29 -19.56 -9.31 -6.08
N LEU A 30 -20.21 -8.64 -7.03
CA LEU A 30 -20.62 -7.23 -6.96
C LEU A 30 -22.15 -7.10 -6.79
N SER A 31 -22.62 -5.94 -6.32
CA SER A 31 -24.04 -5.60 -6.40
C SER A 31 -24.44 -5.24 -7.83
N ARG A 32 -25.72 -5.38 -8.19
CA ARG A 32 -26.26 -4.92 -9.48
C ARG A 32 -25.90 -3.46 -9.77
N SER A 33 -26.06 -2.58 -8.79
CA SER A 33 -25.72 -1.16 -8.92
C SER A 33 -24.23 -0.92 -9.17
N ALA A 34 -23.35 -1.69 -8.53
CA ALA A 34 -21.92 -1.62 -8.77
C ALA A 34 -21.56 -2.13 -10.18
N MET A 35 -22.20 -3.21 -10.64
CA MET A 35 -22.01 -3.76 -11.99
C MET A 35 -22.48 -2.79 -13.08
N VAL A 36 -23.68 -2.22 -12.93
CA VAL A 36 -24.20 -1.18 -13.85
C VAL A 36 -23.26 0.01 -13.92
N ASN A 37 -22.80 0.50 -12.76
CA ASN A 37 -21.87 1.61 -12.71
C ASN A 37 -20.54 1.27 -13.43
N GLN A 38 -20.02 0.06 -13.25
CA GLN A 38 -18.81 -0.40 -13.94
C GLN A 38 -18.99 -0.44 -15.46
N ILE A 39 -20.08 -1.04 -15.96
CA ILE A 39 -20.36 -1.13 -17.40
C ILE A 39 -20.51 0.26 -18.01
N LEU A 40 -21.28 1.14 -17.37
CA LEU A 40 -21.48 2.52 -17.84
C LEU A 40 -20.17 3.30 -17.84
N ALA A 41 -19.34 3.11 -16.83
CA ALA A 41 -18.05 3.78 -16.73
C ALA A 41 -17.08 3.31 -17.83
N GLU A 42 -16.97 2.00 -18.07
CA GLU A 42 -16.20 1.43 -19.17
C GLU A 42 -16.63 2.02 -20.53
N LYS A 43 -17.95 2.16 -20.76
CA LYS A 43 -18.50 2.69 -22.02
C LYS A 43 -18.37 4.21 -22.17
N THR A 44 -18.48 4.96 -21.07
CA THR A 44 -18.35 6.44 -21.07
C THR A 44 -16.91 6.91 -20.92
N ARG A 45 -15.94 5.98 -20.85
CA ARG A 45 -14.54 6.26 -20.49
C ARG A 45 -14.41 6.95 -19.13
N CYS A 46 -15.41 6.82 -18.26
CA CYS A 46 -15.25 7.20 -16.86
C CYS A 46 -14.45 6.09 -16.18
N ILE A 47 -13.39 6.44 -15.45
CA ILE A 47 -12.68 5.44 -14.64
C ILE A 47 -13.45 5.30 -13.33
N THR A 48 -14.04 4.13 -13.05
CA THR A 48 -14.63 3.89 -11.72
C THR A 48 -13.55 3.82 -10.64
N PRO A 49 -13.89 4.11 -9.38
CA PRO A 49 -12.98 3.87 -8.26
C PRO A 49 -12.44 2.44 -8.22
N GLU A 50 -13.25 1.44 -8.56
CA GLU A 50 -12.87 0.03 -8.54
C GLU A 50 -11.87 -0.32 -9.67
N MET A 51 -12.13 0.17 -10.89
CA MET A 51 -11.20 0.01 -12.02
C MET A 51 -9.86 0.64 -11.70
N ARG A 52 -9.87 1.80 -11.06
CA ARG A 52 -8.65 2.50 -10.68
C ARG A 52 -7.85 1.77 -9.61
N VAL A 53 -8.50 1.27 -8.57
CA VAL A 53 -7.84 0.44 -7.54
C VAL A 53 -7.14 -0.75 -8.20
N LYS A 54 -7.80 -1.42 -9.14
CA LYS A 54 -7.22 -2.55 -9.89
C LYS A 54 -6.02 -2.14 -10.76
N GLN A 55 -6.10 -0.99 -11.42
CA GLN A 55 -4.98 -0.46 -12.23
C GLN A 55 -3.76 -0.16 -11.36
N ILE A 56 -3.96 0.50 -10.22
CA ILE A 56 -2.88 0.84 -9.29
C ILE A 56 -2.28 -0.44 -8.66
N THR A 57 -3.09 -1.41 -8.22
CA THR A 57 -2.54 -2.66 -7.68
C THR A 57 -1.74 -3.45 -8.70
N ASN A 58 -2.13 -3.41 -9.99
CA ASN A 58 -1.34 -4.01 -11.06
C ASN A 58 -0.02 -3.24 -11.29
N ALA A 59 -0.07 -1.91 -11.32
CA ALA A 59 1.13 -1.09 -11.46
C ALA A 59 2.14 -1.31 -10.32
N ILE A 60 1.68 -1.40 -9.06
CA ILE A 60 2.54 -1.75 -7.92
C ILE A 60 3.18 -3.12 -8.17
N ARG A 61 2.41 -4.11 -8.62
CA ARG A 61 2.91 -5.46 -8.86
C ARG A 61 4.00 -5.51 -9.93
N GLU A 62 3.81 -4.77 -11.02
CA GLU A 62 4.78 -4.68 -12.12
C GLU A 62 6.05 -3.92 -11.71
N ALA A 63 5.92 -2.95 -10.80
CA ALA A 63 7.05 -2.18 -10.27
C ALA A 63 7.83 -2.91 -9.17
N VAL A 64 7.18 -3.79 -8.39
CA VAL A 64 7.85 -4.58 -7.35
C VAL A 64 8.84 -5.55 -7.99
N GLY A 65 10.13 -5.35 -7.72
CA GLY A 65 11.23 -6.16 -8.24
C GLY A 65 12.28 -6.53 -7.18
N GLY A 66 13.44 -7.01 -7.66
CA GLY A 66 14.60 -7.28 -6.82
C GLY A 66 14.40 -8.42 -5.80
N GLU A 67 14.58 -8.11 -4.52
CA GLU A 67 14.52 -9.06 -3.38
C GLU A 67 13.09 -9.38 -2.92
N PHE A 68 12.07 -8.78 -3.57
CA PHE A 68 10.67 -9.04 -3.26
C PHE A 68 10.10 -10.17 -4.12
N TYR A 69 9.41 -11.09 -3.45
CA TYR A 69 8.62 -12.15 -4.08
C TYR A 69 7.13 -11.83 -3.93
N LEU A 70 6.41 -11.74 -5.05
CA LEU A 70 4.96 -11.56 -5.03
C LEU A 70 4.28 -12.74 -4.31
N ALA A 71 3.34 -12.42 -3.44
CA ALA A 71 2.54 -13.38 -2.71
C ALA A 71 1.10 -13.44 -3.26
N GLN A 72 0.39 -14.51 -2.90
CA GLN A 72 -1.04 -14.62 -3.21
C GLN A 72 -1.80 -13.45 -2.56
N GLN A 73 -2.65 -12.80 -3.35
CA GLN A 73 -3.40 -11.63 -2.91
C GLN A 73 -4.61 -12.02 -2.06
N PRO A 74 -4.85 -11.31 -0.94
CA PRO A 74 -6.07 -11.47 -0.15
C PRO A 74 -7.32 -10.94 -0.86
N SER A 75 -7.17 -9.89 -1.68
CA SER A 75 -8.25 -9.25 -2.42
C SER A 75 -7.71 -8.50 -3.64
N PRO A 76 -8.57 -8.12 -4.63
CA PRO A 76 -8.17 -7.32 -5.79
C PRO A 76 -7.60 -5.93 -5.44
N ALA A 77 -7.94 -5.42 -4.26
CA ALA A 77 -7.48 -4.12 -3.73
C ALA A 77 -6.17 -4.21 -2.92
N THR A 78 -5.58 -5.41 -2.81
CA THR A 78 -4.40 -5.65 -1.98
C THR A 78 -3.25 -6.23 -2.79
N VAL A 79 -2.07 -5.62 -2.71
CA VAL A 79 -0.81 -6.21 -3.17
C VAL A 79 -0.07 -6.79 -1.98
N ALA A 80 0.43 -8.02 -2.09
CA ALA A 80 1.23 -8.64 -1.05
C ALA A 80 2.53 -9.18 -1.63
N CYS A 81 3.64 -8.96 -0.93
CA CYS A 81 4.94 -9.49 -1.29
C CYS A 81 5.74 -9.87 -0.04
N ARG A 82 6.83 -10.60 -0.26
CA ARG A 82 7.69 -11.14 0.80
C ARG A 82 9.14 -10.85 0.50
N THR A 83 9.92 -10.65 1.54
CA THR A 83 11.38 -10.58 1.43
C THR A 83 12.03 -11.20 2.65
N ALA A 84 13.28 -11.65 2.50
CA ALA A 84 14.03 -12.32 3.55
C ALA A 84 14.82 -11.30 4.37
N LEU A 85 14.78 -11.40 5.69
CA LEU A 85 15.61 -10.61 6.59
C LEU A 85 16.84 -11.44 7.01
N LYS A 86 18.04 -10.88 6.80
CA LYS A 86 19.29 -11.49 7.27
C LYS A 86 19.41 -11.32 8.79
N TYR A 87 18.74 -12.20 9.52
CA TYR A 87 18.74 -12.30 10.98
C TYR A 87 18.74 -13.77 11.41
N ARG A 88 18.86 -14.04 12.71
CA ARG A 88 18.78 -15.42 13.25
C ARG A 88 17.49 -16.08 12.76
N TYR A 89 17.61 -17.31 12.25
CA TYR A 89 16.51 -18.09 11.66
C TYR A 89 15.90 -17.53 10.36
N LYS A 90 16.53 -16.52 9.73
CA LYS A 90 16.16 -15.95 8.42
C LYS A 90 14.65 -15.67 8.28
N PRO A 91 14.07 -14.82 9.14
CA PRO A 91 12.64 -14.58 9.13
C PRO A 91 12.20 -13.95 7.79
N THR A 92 10.97 -14.28 7.39
CA THR A 92 10.37 -13.72 6.17
C THR A 92 9.43 -12.57 6.53
N LEU A 93 9.73 -11.39 6.00
CA LEU A 93 8.89 -10.21 6.11
C LEU A 93 7.79 -10.27 5.06
N ARG A 94 6.57 -9.94 5.46
CA ARG A 94 5.42 -9.77 4.55
C ARG A 94 5.06 -8.30 4.49
N TYR A 95 5.11 -7.76 3.28
CA TYR A 95 4.62 -6.44 2.93
C TYR A 95 3.25 -6.59 2.28
N SER A 96 2.32 -5.71 2.65
CA SER A 96 0.96 -5.69 2.12
C SER A 96 0.53 -4.24 1.93
N VAL A 97 0.13 -3.88 0.71
CA VAL A 97 -0.43 -2.58 0.38
C VAL A 97 -1.91 -2.77 0.08
N GLU A 98 -2.77 -2.09 0.83
CA GLU A 98 -4.22 -2.08 0.64
C GLU A 98 -4.66 -0.68 0.21
N LEU A 99 -5.47 -0.59 -0.85
CA LEU A 99 -5.95 0.68 -1.40
C LEU A 99 -7.43 0.87 -1.10
N PHE A 100 -7.81 2.07 -0.65
CA PHE A 100 -9.20 2.39 -0.34
C PHE A 100 -9.83 3.26 -1.44
N ALA A 101 -10.98 2.79 -1.95
CA ALA A 101 -11.80 3.54 -2.90
C ALA A 101 -12.66 4.58 -2.15
N VAL A 102 -12.09 5.73 -1.79
CA VAL A 102 -12.86 6.85 -1.21
C VAL A 102 -13.06 7.94 -2.27
N ALA A 103 -14.30 8.41 -2.42
CA ALA A 103 -14.76 9.23 -3.54
C ALA A 103 -14.00 10.56 -3.77
N ARG A 104 -13.17 11.02 -2.83
CA ARG A 104 -12.47 12.32 -2.91
C ARG A 104 -11.02 12.34 -2.39
N LYS A 105 -10.54 11.29 -1.72
CA LYS A 105 -9.14 11.17 -1.26
C LYS A 105 -8.63 9.78 -1.56
N ARG A 106 -7.42 9.68 -2.10
CA ARG A 106 -6.76 8.41 -2.34
C ARG A 106 -5.91 8.08 -1.14
N THR A 107 -6.35 7.10 -0.38
CA THR A 107 -5.60 6.62 0.77
C THR A 107 -5.33 5.13 0.60
N GLY A 108 -4.17 4.72 1.06
CA GLY A 108 -3.83 3.31 1.20
C GLY A 108 -3.24 3.04 2.57
N GLU A 109 -2.95 1.78 2.85
CA GLU A 109 -2.17 1.37 4.02
C GLU A 109 -1.06 0.43 3.56
N LEU A 110 0.17 0.73 3.97
CA LEU A 110 1.27 -0.22 3.97
C LEU A 110 1.30 -0.95 5.32
N LYS A 111 1.34 -2.28 5.25
CA LYS A 111 1.50 -3.17 6.40
C LYS A 111 2.75 -4.03 6.21
N VAL A 112 3.67 -3.96 7.16
CA VAL A 112 4.84 -4.85 7.24
C VAL A 112 4.66 -5.77 8.43
N SER A 113 4.83 -7.07 8.25
CA SER A 113 4.60 -8.05 9.31
C SER A 113 5.56 -9.22 9.23
N VAL A 114 5.92 -9.76 10.39
CA VAL A 114 6.67 -11.00 10.53
C VAL A 114 5.86 -11.97 11.39
N ARG A 115 5.84 -13.26 11.01
CA ARG A 115 5.31 -14.29 11.89
C ARG A 115 6.46 -14.84 12.73
N SER A 116 6.57 -14.41 13.98
CA SER A 116 7.65 -14.79 14.89
C SER A 116 7.13 -15.08 16.30
N GLN A 117 7.72 -16.08 16.95
CA GLN A 117 7.58 -16.34 18.39
C GLN A 117 8.76 -15.78 19.20
N SER A 118 9.80 -15.26 18.53
CA SER A 118 10.97 -14.68 19.17
C SER A 118 10.65 -13.27 19.67
N GLY A 119 10.66 -13.09 21.01
CA GLY A 119 10.52 -11.77 21.65
C GLY A 119 11.59 -10.79 21.19
N GLN A 120 12.86 -11.22 21.18
CA GLN A 120 13.98 -10.38 20.73
C GLN A 120 13.79 -9.85 19.30
N LEU A 121 13.37 -10.70 18.35
CA LEU A 121 13.12 -10.24 16.98
C LEU A 121 11.98 -9.19 16.93
N ASN A 122 10.93 -9.40 17.73
CA ASN A 122 9.82 -8.45 17.80
C ASN A 122 10.26 -7.11 18.43
N ASP A 123 11.14 -7.15 19.44
CA ASP A 123 11.72 -5.96 20.07
C ASP A 123 12.66 -5.22 19.11
N ASP A 124 13.53 -5.93 18.40
CA ASP A 124 14.43 -5.37 17.40
C ASP A 124 13.66 -4.71 16.24
N LEU A 125 12.58 -5.36 15.77
CA LEU A 125 11.66 -4.80 14.78
C LEU A 125 10.96 -3.55 15.31
N THR A 126 10.48 -3.60 16.55
CA THR A 126 9.83 -2.45 17.19
C THR A 126 10.79 -1.26 17.27
N GLY A 127 12.05 -1.50 17.67
CA GLY A 127 13.10 -0.49 17.70
C GLY A 127 13.37 0.12 16.32
N PHE A 128 13.45 -0.72 15.28
CA PHE A 128 13.58 -0.24 13.91
C PHE A 128 12.36 0.62 13.48
N PHE A 129 11.13 0.15 13.68
CA PHE A 129 9.94 0.90 13.26
C PHE A 129 9.80 2.23 14.01
N GLN A 130 10.17 2.28 15.28
CA GLN A 130 10.25 3.55 16.03
C GLN A 130 11.32 4.48 15.44
N CYS A 131 12.48 3.96 15.05
CA CYS A 131 13.49 4.73 14.35
C CYS A 131 12.95 5.26 13.01
N TRP A 132 12.29 4.41 12.22
CA TRP A 132 11.70 4.78 10.94
C TRP A 132 10.69 5.92 11.06
N VAL A 133 9.74 5.81 12.00
CA VAL A 133 8.73 6.87 12.26
C VAL A 133 9.40 8.20 12.59
N LYS A 134 10.46 8.20 13.41
CA LYS A 134 11.21 9.42 13.72
C LYS A 134 11.90 10.02 12.50
N LEU A 135 12.42 9.20 11.59
CA LEU A 135 13.01 9.66 10.34
C LEU A 135 11.95 10.30 9.45
N GLU A 136 10.80 9.66 9.27
CA GLU A 136 9.70 10.22 8.49
C GLU A 136 9.20 11.53 9.09
N GLN A 137 8.99 11.59 10.40
CA GLN A 137 8.61 12.83 11.09
C GLN A 137 9.67 13.92 10.92
N LYS A 138 10.96 13.58 10.98
CA LYS A 138 12.05 14.57 10.84
C LYS A 138 12.18 15.12 9.42
N TYR A 139 12.06 14.26 8.41
CA TYR A 139 12.40 14.62 7.02
C TYR A 139 11.18 14.87 6.13
N LEU A 140 9.99 14.45 6.54
CA LEU A 140 8.74 14.60 5.78
C LEU A 140 7.72 15.53 6.44
N ALA A 141 7.92 15.99 7.68
CA ALA A 141 6.94 16.85 8.38
C ALA A 141 6.49 18.08 7.55
N ASP A 142 7.42 18.71 6.82
CA ASP A 142 7.10 19.89 6.00
C ASP A 142 6.53 19.53 4.61
N LYS A 143 6.55 18.26 4.22
CA LYS A 143 6.20 17.77 2.88
C LYS A 143 4.84 17.08 2.82
N ILE A 144 4.26 16.75 3.96
CA ILE A 144 3.02 15.97 4.03
C ILE A 144 1.86 16.87 4.42
N THR A 145 0.79 16.81 3.64
CA THR A 145 -0.41 17.66 3.78
C THR A 145 -1.50 17.05 4.66
N HIS A 146 -1.36 15.78 5.04
CA HIS A 146 -2.33 15.00 5.83
C HIS A 146 -1.67 14.26 7.00
N ASP A 147 -2.45 13.90 8.02
CA ASP A 147 -1.97 13.10 9.15
C ASP A 147 -1.55 11.70 8.68
N LEU A 148 -0.24 11.47 8.51
CA LEU A 148 0.30 10.11 8.46
C LEU A 148 0.02 9.42 9.80
N MET A 149 -0.73 8.32 9.75
CA MET A 149 -0.95 7.49 10.91
C MET A 149 0.01 6.31 10.90
N PHE A 150 0.62 6.08 12.06
CA PHE A 150 1.54 4.98 12.31
C PHE A 150 0.99 4.09 13.40
N ARG A 151 1.11 2.77 13.22
CA ARG A 151 0.83 1.79 14.27
C ARG A 151 1.95 0.78 14.34
N ILE A 152 2.50 0.60 15.53
CA ILE A 152 3.54 -0.39 15.82
C ILE A 152 2.95 -1.38 16.82
N GLU A 153 2.93 -2.66 16.44
CA GLU A 153 2.57 -3.80 17.26
C GLU A 153 3.74 -4.81 17.22
N PRO A 154 3.88 -5.73 18.19
CA PRO A 154 4.94 -6.74 18.13
C PRO A 154 4.96 -7.50 16.81
N GLY A 155 6.05 -7.37 16.06
CA GLY A 155 6.22 -8.00 14.74
C GLY A 155 5.36 -7.40 13.61
N LYS A 156 4.73 -6.24 13.79
CA LYS A 156 3.84 -5.62 12.80
C LYS A 156 3.92 -4.08 12.82
N PHE A 157 4.00 -3.51 11.63
CA PHE A 157 3.96 -2.07 11.38
C PHE A 157 2.87 -1.74 10.37
N VAL A 158 2.14 -0.66 10.61
CA VAL A 158 1.14 -0.11 9.68
C VAL A 158 1.41 1.37 9.51
N ARG A 159 1.38 1.85 8.27
CA ARG A 159 1.50 3.25 7.89
C ARG A 159 0.48 3.58 6.82
N THR A 160 -0.26 4.68 6.98
CA THR A 160 -1.13 5.19 5.91
C THR A 160 -0.30 5.73 4.75
N LEU A 161 -0.81 5.56 3.53
CA LEU A 161 -0.25 6.13 2.31
C LEU A 161 -1.12 7.32 1.87
N ASP A 162 -0.49 8.45 1.62
CA ASP A 162 -1.10 9.64 0.98
C ASP A 162 -0.78 9.59 -0.51
N LEU A 163 -1.68 9.01 -1.30
CA LEU A 163 -1.41 8.77 -2.71
C LEU A 163 -1.58 10.08 -3.50
N PRO A 164 -0.63 10.44 -4.38
CA PRO A 164 -0.66 11.69 -5.13
C PRO A 164 -1.94 11.87 -5.97
N PRO A 165 -2.24 13.14 -6.35
CA PRO A 165 -3.51 13.52 -6.94
C PRO A 165 -3.74 12.90 -8.33
N LYS A 166 -4.93 13.15 -8.91
CA LYS A 166 -5.42 12.36 -10.05
C LYS A 166 -4.58 12.47 -11.32
N GLU A 167 -3.81 13.54 -11.44
CA GLU A 167 -2.96 13.84 -12.59
C GLU A 167 -1.76 12.89 -12.70
N VAL A 168 -1.37 12.21 -11.61
CA VAL A 168 -0.33 11.18 -11.66
C VAL A 168 -0.92 9.88 -12.23
N SER A 169 -0.22 9.33 -13.23
CA SER A 169 -0.54 8.05 -13.86
C SER A 169 -0.44 6.90 -12.85
N ASP A 170 -1.27 5.88 -13.01
CA ASP A 170 -1.30 4.75 -12.07
C ASP A 170 0.02 3.95 -12.09
N GLU A 171 0.76 3.95 -13.21
CA GLU A 171 2.10 3.36 -13.36
C GLU A 171 3.12 4.04 -12.44
N LYS A 172 3.22 5.37 -12.51
CA LYS A 172 4.09 6.18 -11.62
C LYS A 172 3.70 6.02 -10.15
N LEU A 173 2.41 5.91 -9.85
CA LEU A 173 1.95 5.63 -8.50
C LEU A 173 2.42 4.26 -8.01
N GLY A 174 2.33 3.24 -8.88
CA GLY A 174 2.86 1.91 -8.59
C GLY A 174 4.36 1.91 -8.31
N GLN A 175 5.12 2.65 -9.13
CA GLN A 175 6.56 2.83 -8.96
C GLN A 175 6.91 3.54 -7.65
N ALA A 176 6.19 4.59 -7.28
CA ALA A 176 6.40 5.30 -6.01
C ALA A 176 6.18 4.39 -4.79
N VAL A 177 5.12 3.57 -4.82
CA VAL A 177 4.83 2.60 -3.74
C VAL A 177 5.92 1.53 -3.65
N ALA A 178 6.35 0.98 -4.79
CA ALA A 178 7.44 0.01 -4.83
C ALA A 178 8.76 0.59 -4.30
N ALA A 179 9.14 1.79 -4.76
CA ALA A 179 10.36 2.48 -4.33
C ALA A 179 10.35 2.79 -2.82
N TYR A 180 9.20 3.17 -2.28
CA TYR A 180 9.04 3.38 -0.84
C TYR A 180 9.23 2.07 -0.05
N MET A 181 8.63 0.97 -0.54
CA MET A 181 8.78 -0.35 0.08
C MET A 181 10.23 -0.84 0.06
N GLU A 182 10.93 -0.62 -1.05
CA GLU A 182 12.36 -0.92 -1.22
C GLU A 182 13.21 -0.08 -0.27
N MET A 183 12.97 1.23 -0.17
CA MET A 183 13.67 2.10 0.77
C MET A 183 13.49 1.65 2.22
N LEU A 184 12.25 1.30 2.62
CA LEU A 184 11.96 0.78 3.96
C LEU A 184 12.69 -0.54 4.23
N ASP A 185 12.65 -1.48 3.28
CA ASP A 185 13.29 -2.78 3.40
C ASP A 185 14.82 -2.70 3.44
N GLU A 186 15.44 -1.91 2.55
CA GLU A 186 16.89 -1.70 2.53
C GLU A 186 17.37 -1.06 3.83
N THR A 187 16.68 -0.03 4.30
CA THR A 187 17.00 0.66 5.55
C THR A 187 16.85 -0.27 6.76
N MET A 188 15.81 -1.11 6.77
CA MET A 188 15.61 -2.13 7.82
C MET A 188 16.73 -3.15 7.80
N LYS A 189 17.05 -3.73 6.65
CA LYS A 189 18.13 -4.71 6.51
C LYS A 189 19.47 -4.13 6.96
N LEU A 190 19.74 -2.87 6.62
CA LEU A 190 20.94 -2.17 7.08
C LEU A 190 20.92 -1.99 8.60
N TYR A 191 19.83 -1.50 9.20
CA TYR A 191 19.70 -1.38 10.66
C TYR A 191 20.00 -2.71 11.36
N PHE A 192 19.41 -3.80 10.88
CA PHE A 192 19.57 -5.14 11.44
C PHE A 192 21.01 -5.67 11.35
N SER A 193 21.79 -5.22 10.37
CA SER A 193 23.21 -5.62 10.24
C SER A 193 24.12 -5.08 11.34
N TYR A 194 23.68 -4.06 12.09
CA TYR A 194 24.42 -3.49 13.22
C TYR A 194 23.99 -4.04 14.58
N LEU A 195 22.95 -4.89 14.64
CA LEU A 195 22.50 -5.46 15.90
C LEU A 195 23.59 -6.36 16.53
N PRO A 196 23.77 -6.31 17.88
CA PRO A 196 22.89 -5.68 18.87
C PRO A 196 23.14 -4.18 19.13
N ASP A 197 24.05 -3.52 18.41
CA ASP A 197 24.28 -2.07 18.56
C ASP A 197 23.20 -1.25 17.82
N ALA A 198 22.05 -1.10 18.47
CA ALA A 198 20.91 -0.34 17.96
C ALA A 198 21.23 1.15 17.71
N VAL A 199 22.22 1.73 18.42
CA VAL A 199 22.61 3.13 18.23
C VAL A 199 23.33 3.30 16.91
N SER A 200 24.30 2.43 16.61
CA SER A 200 24.95 2.41 15.30
C SER A 200 23.98 2.03 14.19
N GLY A 201 23.06 1.09 14.46
CA GLY A 201 21.97 0.72 13.55
C GLY A 201 21.07 1.91 13.19
N ALA A 202 20.61 2.69 14.17
CA ALA A 202 19.80 3.88 13.94
C ALA A 202 20.54 4.95 13.13
N ARG A 203 21.83 5.16 13.41
CA ARG A 203 22.67 6.09 12.62
C ARG A 203 22.85 5.60 11.19
N ALA A 204 23.01 4.30 10.98
CA ALA A 204 23.12 3.72 9.65
C ALA A 204 21.79 3.82 8.87
N ALA A 205 20.67 3.55 9.55
CA ALA A 205 19.33 3.72 9.01
C ALA A 205 19.08 5.17 8.56
N GLU A 206 19.43 6.16 9.39
CA GLU A 206 19.30 7.57 9.02
C GLU A 206 20.11 7.94 7.77
N ARG A 207 21.38 7.51 7.68
CA ARG A 207 22.21 7.76 6.49
C ARG A 207 21.61 7.13 5.23
N CYS A 208 21.07 5.91 5.36
CA CYS A 208 20.44 5.22 4.25
C CYS A 208 19.16 5.93 3.82
N TYR A 209 18.32 6.31 4.77
CA TYR A 209 17.09 7.06 4.53
C TYR A 209 17.37 8.38 3.81
N VAL A 210 18.32 9.19 4.31
CA VAL A 210 18.68 10.48 3.70
C VAL A 210 19.24 10.32 2.29
N ARG A 211 19.96 9.22 2.03
CA ARG A 211 20.49 8.91 0.69
C ARG A 211 19.37 8.54 -0.30
N LEU A 212 18.41 7.73 0.13
CA LEU A 212 17.35 7.18 -0.73
C LEU A 212 16.13 8.12 -0.86
N LEU A 213 15.92 9.02 0.10
CA LEU A 213 14.79 9.93 0.09
C LEU A 213 14.71 10.81 -1.18
N PRO A 214 15.81 11.40 -1.70
CA PRO A 214 15.79 12.16 -2.95
C PRO A 214 15.45 11.34 -4.20
N GLU A 215 15.58 10.01 -4.13
CA GLU A 215 15.23 9.09 -5.23
C GLU A 215 13.72 8.84 -5.30
N GLN A 216 12.96 9.22 -4.25
CA GLN A 216 11.51 9.10 -4.23
C GLN A 216 10.88 10.22 -5.08
N GLU A 217 10.34 9.86 -6.25
CA GLU A 217 9.68 10.81 -7.17
C GLU A 217 8.47 11.49 -6.50
N PHE A 218 7.78 10.76 -5.61
CA PHE A 218 6.65 11.25 -4.83
C PHE A 218 6.79 10.83 -3.36
N ILE A 219 6.44 11.75 -2.46
CA ILE A 219 6.22 11.39 -1.06
C ILE A 219 4.80 10.82 -0.97
N ILE A 220 4.71 9.54 -0.64
CA ILE A 220 3.46 8.79 -0.45
C ILE A 220 3.25 8.42 1.02
#